data_AF-A0A1Y5HVI9-F1
#
_entry.id   AF-A0A1Y5HVI9-F1
#
_cell.length_a   1.000
_cell.length_b   1.000
_cell.length_c   1.000
_cell.angle_alpha   90.00
_cell.angle_beta   90.00
_cell.angle_gamma   90.00
#
_symmetry.space_group_name_H-M   'P 1'
#
loop_
_entity.id
_entity.type
_entity.pdbx_description
1 polymer ?
#
loop_
_entity_poly.entity_id
_entity_poly.type
_entity_poly.pdbx_seq_one_letter_code
_entity_poly.pdbx_strand_id
1 'polypeptide(L)'
;MKFFKLSSLVIAAALTTACATKQGFQSQDSAAKVDLVVTEQYLPLQTYDEKNQLIPYQPKENPYLAQKAQVDKGSVLLFIEAKTAWRNNDAQTAKQKLNVIIKNDKELSGPWMMLGDIALAEKDYPQAQQHYQQGLMINPNNINGYTALATVQRLQGQYHHAQNTLAKALKLWPDFPEAHYNLSILFDVYLNQTDQAKQHLDAFILLSGGDEESQQWRQQLSKQALAEDA
;
A
#
# COMPACT_ATOMS: atom_id res chain seq x y z
N MET A 1 -64.17 -37.21 -39.68
CA MET A 1 -64.54 -35.82 -40.06
C MET A 1 -64.33 -34.91 -38.86
N LYS A 2 -63.72 -33.73 -39.10
CA LYS A 2 -63.40 -32.60 -38.17
C LYS A 2 -62.16 -32.83 -37.27
N PHE A 3 -60.96 -32.29 -37.52
CA PHE A 3 -60.39 -30.93 -37.71
C PHE A 3 -60.05 -30.14 -36.42
N PHE A 4 -58.77 -29.72 -36.34
CA PHE A 4 -58.17 -28.58 -35.59
C PHE A 4 -58.06 -28.69 -34.04
N LYS A 5 -56.95 -28.37 -33.35
CA LYS A 5 -55.93 -27.30 -33.54
C LYS A 5 -54.59 -27.65 -32.84
N LEU A 6 -53.48 -27.23 -33.47
CA LEU A 6 -52.17 -26.99 -32.84
C LEU A 6 -52.29 -25.93 -31.73
N SER A 7 -51.55 -26.11 -30.64
CA SER A 7 -51.10 -25.00 -29.79
C SER A 7 -49.66 -25.26 -29.33
N SER A 8 -48.77 -24.49 -29.94
CA SER A 8 -47.37 -24.28 -29.58
C SER A 8 -47.30 -23.47 -28.28
N LEU A 9 -46.50 -23.93 -27.30
CA LEU A 9 -46.15 -23.12 -26.14
C LEU A 9 -44.62 -23.07 -25.95
N VAL A 10 -44.11 -21.95 -26.44
CA VAL A 10 -42.90 -21.18 -26.12
C VAL A 10 -42.04 -21.70 -24.96
N ILE A 11 -40.78 -22.03 -25.26
CA ILE A 11 -39.68 -22.20 -24.31
C ILE A 11 -39.23 -20.80 -23.88
N ALA A 12 -39.48 -20.42 -22.63
CA ALA A 12 -38.95 -19.20 -22.04
C ALA A 12 -37.48 -19.42 -21.63
N ALA A 13 -36.56 -18.77 -22.34
CA ALA A 13 -35.15 -18.69 -21.98
C ALA A 13 -34.99 -17.83 -20.72
N ALA A 14 -34.51 -18.44 -19.63
CA ALA A 14 -34.12 -17.73 -18.42
C ALA A 14 -32.79 -16.99 -18.68
N LEU A 15 -32.89 -15.70 -19.02
CA LEU A 15 -31.77 -14.77 -19.01
C LEU A 15 -31.41 -14.51 -17.54
N THR A 16 -30.33 -15.12 -17.06
CA THR A 16 -29.72 -14.76 -15.77
C THR A 16 -28.98 -13.44 -15.96
N THR A 17 -29.63 -12.35 -15.55
CA THR A 17 -28.97 -11.06 -15.34
C THR A 17 -28.01 -11.22 -14.17
N ALA A 18 -26.72 -11.39 -14.48
CA ALA A 18 -25.64 -11.25 -13.51
C ALA A 18 -25.59 -9.77 -13.08
N CYS A 19 -26.37 -9.41 -12.05
CA CYS A 19 -26.19 -8.16 -11.35
C CYS A 19 -24.84 -8.20 -10.64
N ALA A 20 -23.84 -7.55 -11.22
CA ALA A 20 -22.58 -7.24 -10.56
C ALA A 20 -22.88 -6.42 -9.31
N THR A 21 -22.84 -7.06 -8.14
CA THR A 21 -22.94 -6.38 -6.86
C THR A 21 -21.59 -5.71 -6.62
N LYS A 22 -21.55 -4.37 -6.68
CA LYS A 22 -20.48 -3.59 -6.05
C LYS A 22 -20.56 -3.87 -4.56
N GLN A 23 -19.84 -4.88 -4.11
CA GLN A 23 -19.69 -5.19 -2.70
C GLN A 23 -18.83 -4.05 -2.11
N GLY A 24 -19.49 -3.05 -1.53
CA GLY A 24 -18.78 -2.03 -0.74
C GLY A 24 -17.95 -2.74 0.31
N PHE A 25 -16.64 -2.51 0.29
CA PHE A 25 -15.73 -3.08 1.27
C PHE A 25 -16.12 -2.54 2.65
N GLN A 26 -16.76 -3.37 3.47
CA GLN A 26 -17.02 -3.02 4.87
C GLN A 26 -15.68 -3.06 5.60
N SER A 27 -15.18 -1.88 6.01
CA SER A 27 -13.99 -1.75 6.84
C SER A 27 -14.19 -2.48 8.16
N GLN A 28 -13.26 -3.35 8.55
CA GLN A 28 -13.31 -4.00 9.86
C GLN A 28 -13.02 -3.02 11.01
N ASP A 29 -12.48 -1.85 10.68
CA ASP A 29 -12.21 -0.76 11.62
C ASP A 29 -13.20 0.38 11.37
N SER A 30 -14.14 0.59 12.28
CA SER A 30 -14.90 1.84 12.30
C SER A 30 -13.96 2.97 12.74
N ALA A 31 -13.88 4.07 11.97
CA ALA A 31 -13.08 5.27 12.27
C ALA A 31 -13.17 5.73 13.74
N ALA A 32 -14.32 5.54 14.39
CA ALA A 32 -14.57 5.93 15.78
C ALA A 32 -13.68 5.25 16.85
N LYS A 33 -12.87 4.24 16.51
CA LYS A 33 -11.94 3.57 17.44
C LYS A 33 -10.46 3.87 17.22
N VAL A 34 -10.10 4.54 16.13
CA VAL A 34 -8.69 4.79 15.75
C VAL A 34 -8.47 6.29 15.67
N ASP A 35 -7.59 6.83 16.52
CA ASP A 35 -7.17 8.23 16.42
C ASP A 35 -6.39 8.43 15.12
N LEU A 36 -7.04 9.02 14.12
CA LEU A 36 -6.47 9.19 12.78
C LEU A 36 -5.46 10.33 12.75
N VAL A 37 -4.32 10.07 12.12
CA VAL A 37 -3.32 11.09 11.82
C VAL A 37 -3.71 11.80 10.52
N VAL A 38 -3.85 13.12 10.60
CA VAL A 38 -4.03 14.03 9.45
C VAL A 38 -2.79 13.93 8.56
N THR A 39 -2.94 13.47 7.31
CA THR A 39 -1.80 13.19 6.41
C THR A 39 -1.42 14.40 5.55
N GLU A 40 -2.30 15.39 5.46
CA GLU A 40 -2.16 16.63 4.70
C GLU A 40 -0.96 17.46 5.19
N GLN A 41 -0.61 17.33 6.47
CA GLN A 41 0.57 17.98 7.06
C GLN A 41 1.90 17.52 6.43
N TYR A 42 1.89 16.41 5.70
CA TYR A 42 3.07 15.86 5.03
C TYR A 42 3.10 16.14 3.53
N LEU A 43 2.13 16.87 2.97
CA LEU A 43 2.11 17.20 1.55
C LEU A 43 3.24 18.19 1.20
N PRO A 44 3.92 18.02 0.05
CA PRO A 44 4.88 18.99 -0.44
C PRO A 44 4.14 20.29 -0.79
N LEU A 45 4.51 21.39 -0.12
CA LEU A 45 3.88 22.69 -0.30
C LEU A 45 4.60 23.49 -1.39
N GLN A 46 3.82 24.05 -2.32
CA GLN A 46 4.32 25.05 -3.26
C GLN A 46 4.65 26.32 -2.50
N THR A 47 5.81 26.92 -2.80
CA THR A 47 6.26 28.16 -2.18
C THR A 47 6.57 29.19 -3.27
N TYR A 48 6.42 30.46 -2.93
CA TYR A 48 6.66 31.58 -3.85
C TYR A 48 7.66 32.54 -3.22
N ASP A 49 8.48 33.17 -4.05
CA ASP A 49 9.40 34.22 -3.62
C ASP A 49 8.68 35.55 -3.38
N GLU A 50 9.43 36.57 -2.95
CA GLU A 50 8.91 37.92 -2.70
C GLU A 50 8.33 38.60 -3.96
N LYS A 51 8.63 38.08 -5.15
CA LYS A 51 8.13 38.56 -6.44
C LYS A 51 6.96 37.71 -6.95
N ASN A 52 6.40 36.85 -6.11
CA ASN A 52 5.32 35.92 -6.44
C ASN A 52 5.70 34.92 -7.55
N GLN A 53 6.98 34.58 -7.67
CA GLN A 53 7.47 33.54 -8.58
C GLN A 53 7.56 32.20 -7.86
N LEU A 54 7.14 31.12 -8.54
CA LEU A 54 7.17 29.77 -7.98
C LEU A 54 8.61 29.34 -7.69
N ILE A 55 8.87 28.93 -6.45
CA ILE A 55 10.14 28.32 -6.04
C ILE A 55 10.04 26.81 -6.33
N PRO A 56 10.93 26.24 -7.18
CA PRO A 56 10.90 24.82 -7.46
C PRO A 56 11.08 23.99 -6.18
N TYR A 57 10.19 23.02 -5.98
CA TYR A 57 10.28 22.10 -4.84
C TYR A 57 11.60 21.32 -4.88
N GLN A 58 12.29 21.24 -3.74
CA GLN A 58 13.52 20.46 -3.58
C GLN A 58 13.25 19.31 -2.61
N PRO A 59 13.11 18.07 -3.09
CA PRO A 59 12.87 16.91 -2.24
C PRO A 59 14.03 16.69 -1.26
N LYS A 60 13.70 16.39 0.00
CA LYS A 60 14.64 15.95 1.01
C LYS A 60 15.20 14.59 0.65
N GLU A 61 16.49 14.38 0.92
CA GLU A 61 17.12 13.08 0.76
C GLU A 61 16.49 12.02 1.67
N ASN A 62 16.47 10.78 1.20
CA ASN A 62 15.97 9.64 1.97
C ASN A 62 16.84 9.42 3.23
N PRO A 63 16.32 9.67 4.44
CA PRO A 63 17.10 9.59 5.68
C PRO A 63 17.54 8.16 6.01
N TYR A 64 16.91 7.15 5.42
CA TYR A 64 17.21 5.74 5.67
C TYR A 64 18.54 5.30 5.04
N LEU A 65 18.95 5.92 3.93
CA LEU A 65 20.19 5.57 3.22
C LEU A 65 21.45 6.08 3.91
N ALA A 66 21.32 7.03 4.84
CA ALA A 66 22.44 7.59 5.58
C ALA A 66 22.95 6.66 6.70
N GLN A 67 22.18 5.64 7.09
CA GLN A 67 22.51 4.75 8.21
C GLN A 67 23.39 3.59 7.73
N LYS A 68 24.66 3.58 8.16
CA LYS A 68 25.57 2.44 7.97
C LYS A 68 25.46 1.51 9.18
N ALA A 69 24.97 0.30 8.95
CA ALA A 69 25.00 -0.77 9.96
C ALA A 69 26.21 -1.69 9.74
N GLN A 70 26.87 -2.08 10.83
CA GLN A 70 27.84 -3.16 10.81
C GLN A 70 27.09 -4.48 11.05
N VAL A 71 27.19 -5.42 10.12
CA VAL A 71 26.45 -6.69 10.14
C VAL A 71 27.45 -7.85 10.17
N ASP A 72 27.15 -8.89 10.93
CA ASP A 72 27.94 -10.12 10.92
C ASP A 72 27.99 -10.75 9.52
N LYS A 73 29.18 -11.24 9.13
CA LYS A 73 29.40 -11.80 7.78
C LYS A 73 28.59 -13.09 7.57
N GLY A 74 28.40 -13.90 8.60
CA GLY A 74 27.59 -15.11 8.56
C GLY A 74 26.13 -14.77 8.28
N SER A 75 25.59 -13.77 8.97
CA SER A 75 24.23 -13.27 8.72
C SER A 75 24.06 -12.67 7.34
N VAL A 76 25.04 -11.93 6.83
CA VAL A 76 25.02 -11.44 5.43
C VAL A 76 24.95 -12.60 4.45
N LEU A 77 25.78 -13.64 4.63
CA LEU A 77 25.78 -14.82 3.75
C LEU A 77 24.44 -15.56 3.80
N LEU A 78 23.92 -15.85 4.99
CA LEU A 78 22.61 -16.49 5.16
C LEU A 78 21.48 -15.68 4.51
N PHE A 79 21.54 -14.34 4.59
CA PHE A 79 20.55 -13.47 3.97
C PHE A 79 20.62 -13.53 2.43
N ILE A 80 21.82 -13.59 1.86
CA ILE A 80 22.02 -13.77 0.41
C ILE A 80 21.48 -15.14 -0.04
N GLU A 81 21.77 -16.21 0.72
CA GLU A 81 21.24 -17.55 0.46
C GLU A 81 19.71 -17.56 0.53
N ALA A 82 19.12 -16.92 1.54
CA ALA A 82 17.68 -16.79 1.66
C ALA A 82 17.06 -16.10 0.45
N LYS A 83 17.62 -14.95 0.02
CA LYS A 83 17.18 -14.23 -1.18
C LYS A 83 17.28 -15.08 -2.44
N THR A 84 18.34 -15.88 -2.56
CA THR A 84 18.55 -16.78 -3.69
C THR A 84 17.52 -17.90 -3.71
N ALA A 85 17.28 -18.54 -2.56
CA ALA A 85 16.25 -19.56 -2.41
C ALA A 85 14.87 -19.01 -2.77
N TRP A 86 14.50 -17.83 -2.25
CA TRP A 86 13.23 -17.18 -2.56
C TRP A 86 13.05 -16.91 -4.06
N ARG A 87 14.08 -16.37 -4.72
CA ARG A 87 14.07 -16.15 -6.19
C ARG A 87 13.91 -17.45 -6.99
N ASN A 88 14.31 -18.58 -6.41
CA ASN A 88 14.18 -19.91 -7.01
C ASN A 88 12.88 -20.61 -6.58
N ASN A 89 11.89 -19.89 -6.05
CA ASN A 89 10.63 -20.43 -5.50
C ASN A 89 10.81 -21.43 -4.33
N ASP A 90 11.98 -21.44 -3.68
CA ASP A 90 12.21 -22.25 -2.48
C ASP A 90 11.96 -21.42 -1.21
N ALA A 91 10.67 -21.25 -0.91
CA ALA A 91 10.20 -20.54 0.28
C ALA A 91 10.67 -21.17 1.59
N GLN A 92 10.75 -22.50 1.63
CA GLN A 92 11.09 -23.24 2.85
C GLN A 92 12.54 -23.01 3.23
N THR A 93 13.47 -23.14 2.28
CA THR A 93 14.89 -22.85 2.53
C THR A 93 15.08 -21.39 2.89
N ALA A 94 14.40 -20.45 2.20
CA ALA A 94 14.48 -19.03 2.54
C ALA A 94 14.09 -18.77 4.01
N LYS A 95 12.93 -19.27 4.45
CA LYS A 95 12.46 -19.14 5.84
C LYS A 95 13.43 -19.77 6.84
N GLN A 96 13.97 -20.96 6.56
CA GLN A 96 14.93 -21.62 7.44
C GLN A 96 16.19 -20.77 7.66
N LYS A 97 16.75 -20.22 6.59
CA LYS A 97 17.95 -19.36 6.65
C LYS A 97 17.66 -18.07 7.43
N LEU A 98 16.52 -17.43 7.18
CA LEU A 98 16.09 -16.23 7.90
C LEU A 98 15.88 -16.51 9.41
N ASN A 99 15.30 -17.66 9.75
CA ASN A 99 15.10 -18.07 11.13
C ASN A 99 16.41 -18.30 11.91
N VAL A 100 17.48 -18.74 11.22
CA VAL A 100 18.82 -18.81 11.83
C VAL A 100 19.32 -17.40 12.15
N ILE A 101 19.15 -16.44 11.23
CA ILE A 101 19.59 -15.06 11.44
C ILE A 101 18.87 -14.43 12.62
N ILE A 102 17.52 -14.46 12.67
CA ILE A 102 16.78 -13.80 13.76
C ILE A 102 17.06 -14.42 15.15
N LYS A 103 17.51 -15.68 15.20
CA LYS A 103 17.89 -16.35 16.45
C LYS A 103 19.25 -15.85 16.96
N ASN A 104 20.20 -15.67 16.06
CA ASN A 104 21.59 -15.35 16.38
C ASN A 104 21.83 -13.84 16.44
N ASP A 105 21.20 -13.07 15.54
CA ASP A 105 21.40 -11.64 15.34
C ASP A 105 20.06 -10.89 15.46
N LYS A 106 19.63 -10.69 16.70
CA LYS A 106 18.30 -10.16 17.05
C LYS A 106 18.09 -8.68 16.69
N GLU A 107 19.17 -7.95 16.40
CA GLU A 107 19.15 -6.53 16.06
C GLU A 107 18.94 -6.27 14.56
N LEU A 108 18.84 -7.32 13.74
CA LEU A 108 18.65 -7.18 12.30
C LEU A 108 17.16 -7.18 11.94
N SER A 109 16.67 -6.04 11.43
CA SER A 109 15.28 -5.93 10.93
C SER A 109 15.09 -6.59 9.56
N GLY A 110 16.14 -6.69 8.73
CA GLY A 110 16.08 -7.18 7.36
C GLY A 110 15.48 -8.60 7.22
N PRO A 111 15.87 -9.58 8.04
CA PRO A 111 15.28 -10.91 7.99
C PRO A 111 13.78 -10.93 8.29
N TRP A 112 13.33 -10.09 9.23
CA TRP A 112 11.90 -9.94 9.54
C TRP A 112 11.12 -9.33 8.38
N MET A 113 11.69 -8.32 7.70
CA MET A 113 11.07 -7.76 6.49
C MET A 113 10.89 -8.82 5.42
N MET A 114 11.91 -9.63 5.17
CA MET A 114 11.86 -10.68 4.16
C MET A 114 10.89 -11.82 4.55
N LEU A 115 10.80 -12.20 5.83
CA LEU A 115 9.78 -13.14 6.29
C LEU A 115 8.35 -12.58 6.06
N GLY A 116 8.17 -11.27 6.26
CA GLY A 116 6.94 -10.56 5.93
C GLY A 116 6.60 -10.61 4.44
N ASP A 117 7.59 -10.37 3.56
CA ASP A 117 7.42 -10.45 2.11
C ASP A 117 6.99 -11.85 1.67
N ILE A 118 7.62 -12.88 2.25
CA ILE A 118 7.30 -14.28 1.98
C ILE A 118 5.87 -14.62 2.42
N ALA A 119 5.50 -14.25 3.65
CA ALA A 119 4.15 -14.51 4.17
C ALA A 119 3.08 -13.75 3.37
N LEU A 120 3.37 -12.53 2.92
CA LEU A 120 2.49 -11.76 2.05
C LEU A 120 2.27 -12.47 0.70
N ALA A 121 3.33 -12.98 0.07
CA ALA A 121 3.22 -13.72 -1.18
C ALA A 121 2.42 -15.04 -1.03
N GLU A 122 2.50 -15.68 0.13
CA GLU A 122 1.69 -16.84 0.51
C GLU A 122 0.24 -16.47 0.90
N LYS A 123 -0.09 -15.17 0.92
CA LYS A 123 -1.38 -14.62 1.37
C LYS A 123 -1.70 -14.88 2.85
N ASP A 124 -0.69 -15.21 3.65
CA ASP A 124 -0.79 -15.26 5.11
C ASP A 124 -0.61 -13.85 5.69
N TYR A 125 -1.64 -13.01 5.50
CA TYR A 125 -1.63 -11.62 5.93
C TYR A 125 -1.42 -11.45 7.45
N PRO A 126 -2.01 -12.28 8.35
CA PRO A 126 -1.72 -12.21 9.77
C PRO A 126 -0.23 -12.40 10.11
N GLN A 127 0.44 -13.41 9.54
CA GLN A 127 1.88 -13.58 9.77
C GLN A 127 2.70 -12.45 9.13
N ALA A 128 2.35 -12.01 7.92
CA ALA A 128 3.04 -10.90 7.26
C ALA A 128 3.03 -9.64 8.13
N GLN A 129 1.85 -9.29 8.68
CA GLN A 129 1.71 -8.16 9.61
C GLN A 129 2.63 -8.34 10.84
N GLN A 130 2.64 -9.51 11.47
CA GLN A 130 3.49 -9.78 12.63
C GLN A 130 4.98 -9.61 12.30
N HIS A 131 5.44 -10.18 11.19
CA HIS A 131 6.83 -10.07 10.77
C HIS A 131 7.27 -8.64 10.47
N TYR A 132 6.46 -7.87 9.74
CA TYR A 132 6.76 -6.44 9.51
C TYR A 132 6.77 -5.64 10.82
N GLN A 133 5.84 -5.91 11.74
CA GLN A 133 5.83 -5.26 13.06
C GLN A 133 7.09 -5.57 13.87
N GLN A 134 7.58 -6.81 13.87
CA GLN A 134 8.84 -7.17 14.53
C GLN A 134 10.03 -6.43 13.92
N GLY A 135 10.13 -6.40 12.58
CA GLY A 135 11.20 -5.69 11.90
C GLY A 135 11.18 -4.18 12.16
N LEU A 136 9.99 -3.57 12.24
CA LEU A 136 9.81 -2.14 12.55
C LEU A 136 10.05 -1.82 14.04
N MET A 137 9.85 -2.77 14.94
CA MET A 137 10.23 -2.62 16.35
C MET A 137 11.76 -2.56 16.50
N ILE A 138 12.48 -3.35 15.71
CA ILE A 138 13.95 -3.36 15.68
C ILE A 138 14.49 -2.10 14.98
N ASN A 139 13.93 -1.75 13.82
CA ASN A 139 14.32 -0.57 13.07
C ASN A 139 13.10 0.32 12.77
N PRO A 140 12.78 1.26 13.68
CA PRO A 140 11.63 2.16 13.51
C PRO A 140 11.84 3.21 12.42
N ASN A 141 13.03 3.29 11.80
CA ASN A 141 13.32 4.23 10.73
C ASN A 141 13.12 3.62 9.33
N ASN A 142 12.75 2.34 9.23
CA ASN A 142 12.56 1.67 7.94
C ASN A 142 11.24 2.07 7.27
N ILE A 143 11.30 3.14 6.48
CA ILE A 143 10.19 3.67 5.68
C ILE A 143 9.52 2.62 4.78
N ASN A 144 10.29 1.72 4.18
CA ASN A 144 9.76 0.66 3.30
C ASN A 144 9.01 -0.41 4.09
N GLY A 145 9.40 -0.65 5.34
CA GLY A 145 8.67 -1.56 6.23
C GLY A 145 7.27 -1.04 6.56
N TYR A 146 7.10 0.29 6.69
CA TYR A 146 5.79 0.89 6.92
C TYR A 146 4.86 0.77 5.70
N THR A 147 5.35 0.96 4.48
CA THR A 147 4.52 0.77 3.26
C THR A 147 4.14 -0.69 3.06
N ALA A 148 5.06 -1.63 3.34
CA ALA A 148 4.77 -3.06 3.31
C ALA A 148 3.70 -3.45 4.35
N LEU A 149 3.83 -2.98 5.60
CA LEU A 149 2.83 -3.20 6.65
C LEU A 149 1.47 -2.60 6.28
N ALA A 150 1.43 -1.38 5.76
CA ALA A 150 0.19 -0.73 5.34
C ALA A 150 -0.51 -1.49 4.20
N THR A 151 0.27 -2.08 3.27
CA THR A 151 -0.26 -2.95 2.23
C THR A 151 -0.97 -4.17 2.82
N VAL A 152 -0.36 -4.84 3.80
CA VAL A 152 -0.98 -5.97 4.50
C VAL A 152 -2.26 -5.55 5.22
N GLN A 153 -2.20 -4.44 5.97
CA GLN A 153 -3.37 -3.89 6.68
C GLN A 153 -4.53 -3.61 5.73
N ARG A 154 -4.25 -2.99 4.57
CA ARG A 154 -5.25 -2.76 3.52
C ARG A 154 -5.84 -4.06 2.98
N LEU A 155 -5.02 -5.08 2.73
CA LEU A 155 -5.48 -6.40 2.29
C LEU A 155 -6.35 -7.12 3.33
N GLN A 156 -6.18 -6.78 4.62
CA GLN A 156 -7.01 -7.27 5.72
C GLN A 156 -8.24 -6.40 6.00
N GLY A 157 -8.46 -5.32 5.24
CA GLY A 157 -9.59 -4.40 5.46
C GLY A 157 -9.39 -3.41 6.62
N GLN A 158 -8.16 -3.30 7.13
CA GLN A 158 -7.78 -2.39 8.22
C GLN A 158 -7.34 -1.02 7.68
N TYR A 159 -8.26 -0.33 6.99
CA TYR A 159 -7.92 0.87 6.20
C TYR A 159 -7.41 2.04 7.07
N HIS A 160 -8.03 2.29 8.21
CA HIS A 160 -7.60 3.37 9.12
C HIS A 160 -6.24 3.08 9.77
N HIS A 161 -5.95 1.81 10.09
CA HIS A 161 -4.61 1.43 10.53
C HIS A 161 -3.59 1.60 9.40
N ALA A 162 -3.92 1.24 8.17
CA ALA A 162 -3.05 1.46 7.01
C ALA A 162 -2.73 2.96 6.82
N GLN A 163 -3.71 3.85 6.95
CA GLN A 163 -3.52 5.30 6.89
C GLN A 163 -2.51 5.76 7.96
N ASN A 164 -2.72 5.37 9.22
CA ASN A 164 -1.80 5.75 10.31
C ASN A 164 -0.40 5.16 10.13
N THR A 165 -0.28 3.96 9.57
CA THR A 165 1.01 3.33 9.25
C THR A 165 1.74 4.11 8.15
N LEU A 166 1.04 4.52 7.08
CA LEU A 166 1.61 5.37 6.02
C LEU A 166 1.99 6.75 6.55
N ALA A 167 1.18 7.33 7.44
CA ALA A 167 1.50 8.58 8.12
C ALA A 167 2.81 8.50 8.93
N LYS A 168 3.13 7.34 9.52
CA LYS A 168 4.43 7.12 10.17
C LYS A 168 5.59 7.13 9.17
N ALA A 169 5.41 6.55 7.99
CA ALA A 169 6.40 6.62 6.92
C ALA A 169 6.66 8.08 6.50
N LEU A 170 5.58 8.85 6.28
CA LEU A 170 5.67 10.26 5.89
C LEU A 170 6.19 11.17 7.01
N LYS A 171 5.98 10.82 8.27
CA LYS A 171 6.60 11.53 9.39
C LYS A 171 8.13 11.43 9.36
N LEU A 172 8.65 10.26 8.97
CA LEU A 172 10.09 10.04 8.84
C LEU A 172 10.65 10.70 7.59
N TRP A 173 9.94 10.55 6.47
CA TRP A 173 10.32 11.12 5.19
C TRP A 173 9.07 11.63 4.46
N PRO A 174 8.75 12.93 4.57
CA PRO A 174 7.60 13.51 3.88
C PRO A 174 7.70 13.38 2.37
N ASP A 175 8.92 13.33 1.83
CA ASP A 175 9.16 13.23 0.38
C ASP A 175 9.22 11.80 -0.12
N PHE A 176 8.55 10.86 0.56
CA PHE A 176 8.51 9.46 0.17
C PHE A 176 7.40 9.19 -0.86
N PRO A 177 7.70 9.02 -2.16
CA PRO A 177 6.66 8.96 -3.19
C PRO A 177 5.75 7.74 -2.99
N GLU A 178 6.33 6.59 -2.62
CA GLU A 178 5.59 5.34 -2.45
C GLU A 178 4.52 5.42 -1.36
N ALA A 179 4.78 6.16 -0.28
CA ALA A 179 3.79 6.36 0.78
C ALA A 179 2.63 7.26 0.31
N HIS A 180 2.93 8.31 -0.46
CA HIS A 180 1.91 9.14 -1.10
C HIS A 180 1.04 8.34 -2.07
N TYR A 181 1.64 7.50 -2.92
CA TYR A 181 0.90 6.63 -3.84
C TYR A 181 -0.01 5.63 -3.11
N ASN A 182 0.49 4.98 -2.06
CA ASN A 182 -0.33 4.07 -1.25
C ASN A 182 -1.48 4.79 -0.52
N LEU A 183 -1.27 6.05 -0.09
CA LEU A 183 -2.34 6.87 0.48
C LEU A 183 -3.38 7.27 -0.57
N SER A 184 -2.97 7.60 -1.81
CA SER A 184 -3.94 7.92 -2.86
C SER A 184 -4.85 6.74 -3.18
N ILE A 185 -4.29 5.53 -3.25
CA ILE A 185 -5.07 4.29 -3.41
C ILE A 185 -6.02 4.09 -2.24
N LEU A 186 -5.52 4.27 -1.02
CA LEU A 186 -6.30 4.05 0.20
C LEU A 186 -7.51 5.00 0.26
N PHE A 187 -7.27 6.28 0.00
CA PHE A 187 -8.31 7.31 0.06
C PHE A 187 -9.36 7.16 -1.03
N ASP A 188 -8.96 6.92 -2.28
CA ASP A 188 -9.88 6.77 -3.41
C ASP A 188 -10.68 5.46 -3.30
N VAL A 189 -9.97 4.33 -3.30
CA VAL A 189 -10.58 3.02 -3.53
C VAL A 189 -11.34 2.50 -2.30
N TYR A 190 -10.87 2.85 -1.10
CA TYR A 190 -11.37 2.22 0.13
C TYR A 190 -12.08 3.16 1.08
N LEU A 191 -11.72 4.45 1.09
CA LEU A 191 -12.30 5.44 2.00
C LEU A 191 -13.27 6.42 1.33
N ASN A 192 -13.33 6.44 -0.01
CA ASN A 192 -14.15 7.38 -0.80
C ASN A 192 -13.87 8.85 -0.40
N GLN A 193 -12.59 9.17 -0.24
CA GLN A 193 -12.06 10.48 0.13
C GLN A 193 -11.30 11.09 -1.05
N THR A 194 -12.04 11.44 -2.10
CA THR A 194 -11.52 11.85 -3.43
C THR A 194 -10.50 12.99 -3.36
N ASP A 195 -10.75 14.01 -2.54
CA ASP A 195 -9.85 15.16 -2.39
C ASP A 195 -8.49 14.75 -1.81
N GLN A 196 -8.50 13.98 -0.72
CA GLN A 196 -7.28 13.50 -0.08
C GLN A 196 -6.53 12.56 -1.02
N ALA A 197 -7.24 11.71 -1.75
CA ALA A 197 -6.66 10.86 -2.76
C ALA A 197 -5.90 11.66 -3.82
N LYS A 198 -6.55 12.70 -4.36
CA LYS A 198 -5.95 13.58 -5.36
C LYS A 198 -4.72 14.32 -4.82
N GLN A 199 -4.79 14.85 -3.61
CA GLN A 199 -3.66 15.56 -2.97
C GLN A 199 -2.42 14.65 -2.84
N HIS A 200 -2.61 13.41 -2.38
CA HIS A 200 -1.51 12.47 -2.27
C HIS A 200 -1.03 11.98 -3.64
N LEU A 201 -1.90 11.84 -4.65
CA LEU A 201 -1.48 11.52 -6.01
C LEU A 201 -0.68 12.67 -6.64
N ASP A 202 -1.07 13.92 -6.41
CA ASP A 202 -0.33 15.12 -6.83
C ASP A 202 1.08 15.13 -6.24
N ALA A 203 1.20 14.80 -4.95
CA ALA A 203 2.48 14.68 -4.26
C ALA A 203 3.35 13.55 -4.84
N PHE A 204 2.78 12.37 -5.10
CA PHE A 204 3.49 11.27 -5.75
C PHE A 204 4.07 11.71 -7.10
N ILE A 205 3.24 12.30 -7.97
CA ILE A 205 3.65 12.77 -9.29
C ILE A 205 4.75 13.82 -9.19
N LEU A 206 4.64 14.77 -8.26
CA LEU A 206 5.65 15.79 -8.06
C LEU A 206 7.01 15.19 -7.69
N LEU A 207 7.02 14.18 -6.81
CA LEU A 207 8.25 13.62 -6.26
C LEU A 207 8.89 12.54 -7.16
N SER A 208 8.10 11.83 -7.96
CA SER A 208 8.57 10.74 -8.83
C SER A 208 8.68 11.12 -10.31
N GLY A 209 8.07 12.24 -10.71
CA GLY A 209 7.81 12.59 -12.11
C GLY A 209 6.49 12.02 -12.65
N GLY A 210 5.89 11.07 -11.92
CA GLY A 210 4.70 10.35 -12.36
C GLY A 210 4.91 9.50 -13.61
N ASP A 211 3.83 8.93 -14.08
CA ASP A 211 3.71 8.14 -15.31
C ASP A 211 2.36 8.43 -15.99
N GLU A 212 2.10 7.85 -17.15
CA GLU A 212 0.86 8.09 -17.87
C GLU A 212 -0.38 7.68 -17.05
N GLU A 213 -0.29 6.57 -16.31
CA GLU A 213 -1.37 6.03 -15.50
C GLU A 213 -1.74 6.98 -14.35
N SER A 214 -0.76 7.44 -13.57
CA SER A 214 -0.98 8.40 -12.48
C SER A 214 -1.52 9.73 -12.98
N GLN A 215 -1.11 10.21 -14.16
CA GLN A 215 -1.68 11.42 -14.76
C GLN A 215 -3.14 11.24 -15.18
N GLN A 216 -3.48 10.10 -15.77
CA GLN A 216 -4.86 9.78 -16.13
C GLN A 216 -5.74 9.66 -14.89
N TRP A 217 -5.25 8.96 -13.85
CA TRP A 217 -5.97 8.82 -12.59
C TRP A 217 -6.21 10.17 -11.92
N ARG A 218 -5.21 11.06 -11.90
CA ARG A 218 -5.36 12.44 -11.42
C ARG A 218 -6.47 13.20 -12.13
N GLN A 219 -6.59 13.05 -13.45
CA GLN A 219 -7.67 13.68 -14.22
C GLN A 219 -9.04 13.10 -13.87
N GLN A 220 -9.12 11.79 -13.59
CA GLN A 220 -10.36 11.15 -13.16
C GLN A 220 -10.82 11.66 -11.79
N LEU A 221 -9.91 11.68 -10.80
CA LEU A 221 -10.19 12.22 -9.46
C LEU A 221 -10.65 13.68 -9.53
N SER A 222 -10.03 14.49 -10.41
CA SER A 222 -10.43 15.89 -10.59
C SER A 222 -11.85 16.04 -11.15
N LYS A 223 -12.28 15.14 -12.04
CA LYS A 223 -13.66 15.13 -12.58
C LYS A 223 -14.66 14.65 -11.53
N GLN A 224 -14.28 13.69 -10.71
CA GLN A 224 -15.14 13.16 -9.64
C GLN A 224 -15.40 14.22 -8.57
N ALA A 225 -14.35 14.91 -8.09
CA ALA A 225 -14.50 15.99 -7.10
C ALA A 225 -15.46 17.09 -7.59
N LEU A 226 -15.32 17.53 -8.84
CA LEU A 226 -16.22 18.53 -9.45
C LEU A 226 -17.69 18.07 -9.55
N ALA A 227 -17.93 16.76 -9.63
CA ALA A 227 -19.27 16.20 -9.69
C ALA A 227 -19.91 16.03 -8.30
N GLU A 228 -19.11 15.93 -7.24
CA GLU A 228 -19.60 15.87 -5.86
C GLU A 228 -20.01 17.26 -5.33
N ASP A 229 -19.39 18.32 -5.86
CA ASP A 229 -19.66 19.72 -5.51
C ASP A 229 -20.86 20.36 -6.26
N ALA A 230 -21.41 19.68 -7.28
CA ALA A 230 -22.45 20.19 -8.18
C ALA A 230 -23.86 19.68 -7.82
#